data_AF-A0A919YV18-F1
#
_entry.id   AF-A0A919YV18-F1
#
_cell.length_a   1.000
_cell.length_b   1.000
_cell.length_c   1.000
_cell.angle_alpha   90.00
_cell.angle_beta   90.00
_cell.angle_gamma   90.00
#
_symmetry.space_group_name_H-M   'P 1'
#
loop_
_entity.id
_entity.type
_entity.pdbx_description
1 polymer ?
#
loop_
_entity_poly.entity_id
_entity_poly.type
_entity_poly.pdbx_seq_one_letter_code
_entity_poly.pdbx_strand_id
1 'polypeptide(L)'
;MIFETRVIDEETFLNFERLPDGSVVGKLIRIIPPHHPAPHMQEASGTYIEYRTQPTTSMATAELFVHSILEELDEDKGNEDKSRINDKSQ
;
A
#
# COMPACT_ATOMS: atom_id res chain seq x y z
N MET A 1 15.25 11.93 13.90
CA MET A 1 14.05 11.34 13.25
C MET A 1 14.33 11.38 11.75
N ILE A 2 14.62 10.24 11.14
CA ILE A 2 14.74 10.15 9.68
C ILE A 2 13.35 9.78 9.18
N PHE A 3 12.81 10.65 8.35
CA PHE A 3 11.51 10.49 7.71
C PHE A 3 11.76 10.50 6.22
N GLU A 4 11.49 9.38 5.56
CA GLU A 4 11.58 9.30 4.11
C GLU A 4 10.23 8.83 3.57
N THR A 5 9.63 9.64 2.71
CA THR A 5 8.41 9.29 1.98
C THR A 5 8.73 9.24 0.50
N ARG A 6 8.38 8.13 -0.16
CA ARG A 6 8.48 7.95 -1.60
C ARG A 6 7.08 7.76 -2.18
N VAL A 7 6.80 8.44 -3.27
CA VAL A 7 5.54 8.26 -4.03
C VAL A 7 5.79 7.19 -5.09
N ILE A 8 4.95 6.16 -5.15
CA ILE A 8 5.03 5.11 -6.16
C ILE A 8 4.11 5.46 -7.33
N ASP A 9 2.86 5.80 -7.02
CA ASP A 9 1.85 6.25 -7.97
C ASP A 9 0.88 7.24 -7.28
N GLU A 10 -0.18 7.64 -7.98
CA GLU A 10 -1.16 8.64 -7.50
C GLU A 10 -1.91 8.19 -6.23
N GLU A 11 -1.93 6.88 -5.95
CA GLU A 11 -2.70 6.27 -4.88
C GLU A 11 -1.81 5.56 -3.84
N THR A 12 -0.52 5.37 -4.15
CA THR A 12 0.39 4.50 -3.39
C THR A 12 1.64 5.23 -2.93
N PHE A 13 1.90 5.19 -1.62
CA PHE A 13 3.00 5.87 -0.95
C PHE A 13 3.78 4.89 -0.06
N LEU A 14 5.10 5.07 -0.02
CA LEU A 14 5.97 4.39 0.94
C LEU A 14 6.43 5.38 1.98
N ASN A 15 6.36 5.00 3.25
CA ASN A 15 6.85 5.78 4.36
C ASN A 15 7.79 4.94 5.22
N PHE A 16 8.97 5.46 5.52
CA PHE A 16 9.92 4.84 6.43
C PHE A 16 10.13 5.71 7.65
N GLU A 17 9.90 5.09 8.81
CA GLU A 17 9.99 5.76 10.10
C GLU A 17 11.03 5.06 10.96
N ARG A 18 12.00 5.85 11.46
CA ARG A 18 12.94 5.38 12.48
C ARG A 18 12.37 5.64 13.87
N LEU A 19 12.13 4.57 14.62
CA LEU A 19 11.58 4.58 15.96
C LEU A 19 12.63 5.04 17.01
N PRO A 20 12.20 5.42 18.24
CA PRO A 20 13.10 5.90 19.29
C PRO A 20 14.15 4.89 19.75
N ASP A 21 13.87 3.59 19.59
CA ASP A 21 14.80 2.49 19.88
C ASP A 21 15.84 2.26 18.77
N GLY A 22 15.78 3.06 17.69
CA GLY A 22 16.68 3.00 16.55
C GLY A 22 16.24 2.03 15.45
N SER A 23 15.18 1.24 15.66
CA SER A 23 14.61 0.36 14.64
C SER A 23 13.89 1.15 13.54
N VAL A 24 13.69 0.53 12.38
CA VAL A 24 13.07 1.10 11.19
C VAL A 24 11.84 0.28 10.81
N VAL A 25 10.72 0.97 10.60
CA VAL A 25 9.48 0.41 10.10
C VAL A 25 9.20 0.98 8.71
N GLY A 26 8.92 0.11 7.75
CA GLY A 26 8.37 0.49 6.45
C GLY A 26 6.84 0.43 6.49
N LYS A 27 6.20 1.42 5.87
CA LYS A 27 4.75 1.49 5.72
C LYS A 27 4.43 1.66 4.24
N LEU A 28 3.58 0.79 3.71
CA LEU A 28 2.95 0.92 2.41
C LEU A 28 1.54 1.47 2.62
N ILE A 29 1.26 2.62 2.04
CA ILE A 29 0.00 3.34 2.18
C ILE A 29 -0.67 3.35 0.81
N ARG A 30 -1.93 2.90 0.75
CA ARG A 30 -2.77 2.94 -0.46
C ARG A 30 -4.06 3.70 -0.19
N ILE A 31 -4.46 4.54 -1.14
CA ILE A 31 -5.72 5.28 -1.11
C ILE A 31 -6.61 4.71 -2.21
N ILE A 32 -7.67 4.00 -1.85
CA ILE A 32 -8.61 3.45 -2.82
C ILE A 32 -9.74 4.45 -3.05
N PRO A 33 -9.91 5.01 -4.26
CA PRO A 33 -10.99 5.93 -4.54
C PRO A 33 -12.35 5.20 -4.51
N PRO A 34 -13.43 5.87 -4.12
CA PRO A 34 -14.76 5.31 -4.13
C PRO A 34 -15.18 5.01 -5.56
N HIS A 35 -15.84 3.86 -5.77
CA HIS A 35 -16.31 3.41 -7.07
C HIS A 35 -17.28 4.38 -7.76
N HIS A 36 -17.91 5.30 -7.03
CA HIS A 36 -18.74 6.38 -7.55
C HIS A 36 -18.39 7.67 -6.79
N PRO A 37 -17.74 8.67 -7.41
CA PRO A 37 -17.66 9.99 -6.81
C PRO A 37 -19.07 10.57 -6.78
N ALA A 38 -19.69 10.63 -5.61
CA ALA A 38 -20.93 11.38 -5.45
C ALA A 38 -20.63 12.84 -5.82
N PRO A 39 -21.31 13.45 -6.82
CA PRO A 39 -20.94 14.75 -7.38
C PRO A 39 -21.08 15.94 -6.40
N HIS A 40 -21.44 15.68 -5.15
CA HIS A 40 -21.72 16.64 -4.09
C HIS A 40 -20.81 16.48 -2.86
N MET A 41 -19.85 15.56 -2.86
CA MET A 41 -18.86 15.46 -1.79
C MET A 41 -17.51 16.00 -2.27
N GLN A 42 -17.21 17.24 -1.90
CA GLN A 42 -15.88 17.86 -2.00
C GLN A 42 -14.89 17.32 -0.93
N GLU A 43 -15.23 16.23 -0.25
CA GLU A 43 -14.29 15.53 0.62
C GLU A 43 -13.56 14.48 -0.19
N ALA A 44 -12.24 14.37 0.02
CA ALA A 44 -11.42 13.28 -0.46
C ALA A 44 -11.90 11.97 0.20
N SER A 45 -13.03 11.46 -0.28
CA SER A 45 -13.53 10.15 0.08
C SER A 45 -12.62 9.16 -0.64
N GLY A 46 -11.93 8.36 0.15
CA GLY A 46 -11.03 7.31 -0.30
C GLY A 46 -10.75 6.41 0.89
N THR A 47 -10.73 5.10 0.69
CA THR A 47 -10.39 4.17 1.76
C THR A 47 -8.88 4.17 1.93
N TYR A 48 -8.42 4.60 3.11
CA TYR A 48 -7.01 4.55 3.49
C TYR A 48 -6.66 3.15 3.99
N ILE A 49 -5.72 2.49 3.32
CA ILE A 49 -5.17 1.21 3.74
C ILE A 49 -3.69 1.37 4.00
N GLU A 50 -3.23 0.89 5.16
CA GLU A 50 -1.83 0.93 5.54
C GLU A 50 -1.34 -0.46 5.94
N TYR A 51 -0.28 -0.90 5.29
CA TYR A 51 0.46 -2.11 5.62
C TYR A 51 1.76 -1.73 6.31
N ARG A 52 2.09 -2.38 7.41
CA ARG A 52 3.31 -2.11 8.19
C ARG A 52 4.19 -3.34 8.24
N THR A 53 5.49 -3.14 8.02
CA THR A 53 6.48 -4.18 8.27
C THR A 53 6.71 -4.35 9.77
N GLN A 54 7.30 -5.47 10.16
CA GLN A 54 7.89 -5.57 11.50
C GLN A 54 9.05 -4.56 11.64
N PRO A 55 9.35 -4.08 12.86
CA PRO A 55 10.51 -3.25 13.11
C PRO A 55 11.81 -4.00 12.75
N THR A 56 12.71 -3.32 12.04
CA THR A 56 13.98 -3.89 11.58
C THR A 56 15.15 -3.02 11.99
N THR A 57 16.37 -3.54 11.84
CA THR A 57 17.58 -2.78 12.21
C THR A 57 18.07 -1.84 11.11
N SER A 58 17.56 -1.96 9.88
CA SER A 58 18.07 -1.21 8.73
C SER A 58 16.98 -0.78 7.75
N MET A 59 17.22 0.34 7.08
CA MET A 59 16.34 0.85 6.02
C MET A 59 16.19 -0.16 4.88
N ALA A 60 17.29 -0.76 4.43
CA ALA A 60 17.27 -1.72 3.33
C ALA A 60 16.41 -2.97 3.65
N THR A 61 16.43 -3.44 4.90
CA THR A 61 15.56 -4.56 5.32
C THR A 61 14.09 -4.16 5.32
N ALA A 62 13.77 -2.96 5.83
CA ALA A 62 12.41 -2.43 5.77
C ALA A 62 11.92 -2.27 4.32
N GLU A 63 12.78 -1.80 3.41
CA GLU A 63 12.49 -1.69 1.97
C GLU A 63 12.15 -3.06 1.37
N LEU A 64 12.98 -4.08 1.62
CA LEU A 64 12.74 -5.44 1.12
C LEU A 64 11.39 -6.00 1.59
N PHE A 65 11.04 -5.81 2.87
CA PHE A 65 9.74 -6.27 3.37
C PHE A 65 8.56 -5.52 2.76
N VAL A 66 8.68 -4.20 2.56
CA VAL A 66 7.65 -3.42 1.86
C VAL A 66 7.49 -3.89 0.41
N HIS A 67 8.59 -4.23 -0.25
CA HIS A 67 8.55 -4.78 -1.61
C HIS A 67 7.82 -6.13 -1.67
N SER A 68 8.04 -7.03 -0.71
CA SER A 68 7.29 -8.29 -0.65
C SER A 68 5.79 -8.05 -0.49
N ILE A 69 5.37 -7.08 0.34
CA ILE A 69 3.95 -6.72 0.48
C ILE A 69 3.38 -6.20 -0.85
N LEU A 70 4.14 -5.40 -1.60
CA LEU A 70 3.71 -4.93 -2.92
C LEU A 70 3.52 -6.09 -3.90
N GLU A 71 4.46 -7.04 -3.93
CA GLU A 71 4.38 -8.23 -4.79
C GLU A 71 3.14 -9.07 -4.46
N GLU A 72 2.88 -9.35 -3.17
CA GLU A 72 1.68 -10.09 -2.72
C GLU A 72 0.38 -9.40 -3.17
N LEU A 73 0.32 -8.07 -3.06
CA LEU A 73 -0.87 -7.29 -3.46
C LEU A 73 -1.08 -7.27 -4.98
N ASP A 74 -0.02 -7.32 -5.78
CA ASP A 74 -0.11 -7.38 -7.23
C ASP A 74 -0.51 -8.78 -7.72
N GLU A 75 -0.05 -9.83 -7.05
CA GLU A 75 -0.47 -11.22 -7.32
C GLU A 75 -1.97 -11.42 -7.03
N ASP A 76 -2.48 -10.88 -5.92
CA ASP A 76 -3.91 -10.95 -5.58
C ASP A 76 -4.78 -10.26 -6.63
N LYS A 77 -4.38 -9.08 -7.13
CA LYS A 77 -5.10 -8.40 -8.23
C LYS A 77 -5.11 -9.23 -9.51
N GLY A 78 -3.99 -9.86 -9.85
CA GLY A 78 -3.90 -10.74 -11.02
C GLY A 78 -4.79 -11.99 -10.93
N ASN A 79 -5.13 -12.44 -9.73
CA ASN A 79 -6.02 -13.59 -9.50
C ASN A 79 -7.50 -13.20 -9.48
N GLU A 80 -7.87 -12.01 -8.98
CA GLU A 80 -9.24 -11.50 -9.07
C GLU A 80 -9.69 -11.30 -10.53
N ASP A 81 -8.82 -10.76 -11.38
CA ASP A 81 -9.10 -10.52 -12.80
C ASP A 81 -9.36 -11.84 -13.56
N LYS A 82 -8.59 -12.90 -13.26
CA LYS A 82 -8.78 -14.25 -13.83
C LYS A 82 -10.07 -14.91 -13.35
N SER A 83 -10.47 -14.71 -12.09
CA SER A 83 -11.69 -15.30 -11.53
C SER A 83 -12.96 -14.70 -12.15
N ARG A 84 -12.94 -13.41 -12.50
CA ARG A 84 -14.04 -12.72 -13.19
C ARG A 84 -14.28 -13.21 -14.63
N ILE A 85 -13.24 -13.65 -15.34
CA ILE A 85 -13.36 -14.13 -16.73
C ILE A 85 -14.04 -15.51 -16.77
N ASN A 86 -13.82 -16.36 -15.77
CA ASN A 86 -14.39 -17.71 -15.72
C ASN A 86 -15.88 -17.73 -15.34
N ASP A 87 -16.38 -16.73 -14.61
CA ASP A 87 -17.78 -16.68 -14.16
C ASP A 87 -18.77 -16.30 -15.30
N LYS A 88 -18.29 -15.69 -16.38
CA LYS A 88 -19.13 -15.29 -17.53
C LYS A 88 -19.40 -16.40 -18.57
N SER A 89 -18.97 -17.64 -18.32
CA SER A 89 -19.07 -18.76 -19.27
C SER A 89 -20.14 -19.81 -18.92
N GLN A 90 -21.12 -19.49 -18.06
CA GLN A 90 -22.30 -20.34 -17.79
C GLN A 90 -23.60 -19.74 -18.30
#